data_AF-A0A1Y3BQM4-F1
#
_entry.id   AF-A0A1Y3BQM4-F1
#
_cell.length_a   1.000
_cell.length_b   1.000
_cell.length_c   1.000
_cell.angle_alpha   90.00
_cell.angle_beta   90.00
_cell.angle_gamma   90.00
#
_symmetry.space_group_name_H-M   'P 1'
#
loop_
_entity.id
_entity.type
_entity.pdbx_description
1 polymer ?
#
loop_
_entity_poly.entity_id
_entity_poly.type
_entity_poly.pdbx_seq_one_letter_code
_entity_poly.pdbx_strand_id
1 'polypeptide(L)'
;MNSAEQLLLAPTPFIIGVPSSFLMYKKNFKLPDDVWLVDLDTNKIIKPTDADDLPPLPEPEGSTLKNHFKQILASMSITNPAQQLRMQSISNNNCNNQKQSNRIVFDPLSYGNDVDSVDIAARIAM
;
A
#
# COMPACT_ATOMS: atom_id res chain seq x y z
N MET A 1 34.47 15.99 1.74
CA MET A 1 33.49 15.19 2.51
C MET A 1 32.72 14.35 1.52
N ASN A 2 32.76 13.02 1.69
CA ASN A 2 31.89 12.13 0.92
C ASN A 2 30.44 12.57 1.14
N SER A 3 29.73 12.79 0.06
CA SER A 3 28.39 13.36 0.12
C SER A 3 27.34 12.25 0.11
N ALA A 4 26.18 12.50 0.74
CA ALA A 4 25.13 11.50 0.96
C ALA A 4 24.58 10.87 -0.34
N GLU A 5 24.68 11.54 -1.49
CA GLU A 5 24.26 10.95 -2.76
C GLU A 5 25.08 9.72 -3.20
N GLN A 6 26.26 9.49 -2.61
CA GLN A 6 27.00 8.25 -2.85
C GLN A 6 26.20 7.01 -2.44
N LEU A 7 25.23 7.15 -1.52
CA LEU A 7 24.32 6.08 -1.15
C LEU A 7 23.40 5.66 -2.29
N LEU A 8 23.06 6.60 -3.20
CA LEU A 8 22.24 6.31 -4.38
C LEU A 8 23.03 5.60 -5.48
N LEU A 9 24.37 5.55 -5.37
CA LEU A 9 25.27 4.84 -6.28
C LEU A 9 25.66 3.45 -5.74
N ALA A 10 25.00 2.98 -4.69
CA ALA A 10 25.28 1.67 -4.12
C ALA A 10 24.93 0.57 -5.14
N PRO A 11 25.82 -0.43 -5.35
CA PRO A 11 25.59 -1.49 -6.33
C PRO A 11 24.57 -2.54 -5.87
N THR A 12 24.06 -2.43 -4.64
CA THR A 12 23.10 -3.35 -4.04
C THR A 12 21.71 -2.72 -4.00
N PRO A 13 20.63 -3.50 -4.13
CA PRO A 13 19.27 -2.97 -4.01
C PRO A 13 19.08 -2.19 -2.70
N PHE A 14 18.42 -1.04 -2.78
CA PHE A 14 18.18 -0.17 -1.64
C PHE A 14 16.78 0.46 -1.66
N ILE A 15 16.31 0.87 -0.49
CA ILE A 15 15.15 1.75 -0.31
C ILE A 15 15.62 2.89 0.59
N ILE A 16 15.64 4.11 0.05
CA ILE A 16 16.15 5.30 0.76
C ILE A 16 15.05 6.36 0.75
N GLY A 17 14.60 6.75 1.95
CA GLY A 17 13.73 7.91 2.13
C GLY A 17 14.57 9.19 2.22
N VAL A 18 14.26 10.17 1.37
CA VAL A 18 14.88 11.50 1.42
C VAL A 18 13.82 12.60 1.49
N PRO A 19 14.07 13.73 2.17
CA PRO A 19 13.21 14.90 2.08
C PRO A 19 13.16 15.43 0.63
N SER A 20 12.03 16.00 0.20
CA SER A 20 11.87 16.59 -1.15
C SER A 20 12.95 17.64 -1.48
N SER A 21 13.42 18.36 -0.46
CA SER A 21 14.49 19.35 -0.59
C SER A 21 15.89 18.75 -0.88
N PHE A 22 16.10 17.45 -0.64
CA PHE A 22 17.39 16.79 -0.85
C PHE A 22 17.88 16.92 -2.30
N LEU A 23 16.96 16.79 -3.26
CA LEU A 23 17.25 16.92 -4.70
C LEU A 23 17.54 18.37 -5.12
N MET A 24 16.99 19.35 -4.39
CA MET A 24 17.10 20.78 -4.74
C MET A 24 18.45 21.41 -4.33
N TYR A 25 19.07 20.92 -3.25
CA TYR A 25 20.25 21.57 -2.68
C TYR A 25 21.55 21.31 -3.44
N LYS A 26 21.57 20.42 -4.45
CA LYS A 26 22.77 20.14 -5.24
C LYS A 26 22.62 20.51 -6.71
N LYS A 27 23.32 21.59 -7.11
CA LYS A 27 23.38 22.11 -8.49
C LYS A 27 23.89 21.11 -9.55
N ASN A 28 24.51 20.00 -9.14
CA ASN A 28 25.08 18.99 -10.03
C ASN A 28 24.60 17.57 -9.72
N PHE A 29 23.60 17.41 -8.84
CA PHE A 29 23.06 16.09 -8.55
C PHE A 29 22.19 15.63 -9.73
N LYS A 30 22.60 14.54 -10.37
CA LYS A 30 21.79 13.82 -11.34
C LYS A 30 21.33 12.54 -10.66
N LEU A 31 20.03 12.28 -10.70
CA LEU A 31 19.49 11.01 -10.25
C LEU A 31 20.10 9.90 -11.14
N PRO A 32 20.56 8.79 -10.55
CA PRO A 32 20.99 7.62 -11.32
C PRO A 32 19.88 7.14 -12.27
N ASP A 33 20.29 6.60 -13.41
CA ASP A 33 19.42 6.12 -14.49
C ASP A 33 18.87 4.71 -14.27
N ASP A 34 19.11 4.14 -13.08
CA ASP A 34 18.69 2.81 -12.62
C ASP A 34 17.83 2.87 -11.35
N VAL A 35 17.39 4.06 -10.92
CA VAL A 35 16.62 4.27 -9.68
C VAL A 35 15.19 4.70 -9.97
N TRP A 36 14.24 4.00 -9.34
CA TRP A 36 12.83 4.41 -9.31
C TRP A 36 12.64 5.53 -8.28
N LEU A 37 12.06 6.65 -8.71
CA LEU A 37 11.73 7.76 -7.82
C LEU A 37 10.24 7.78 -7.53
N VAL A 38 9.88 7.69 -6.25
CA VAL A 38 8.50 7.78 -5.77
C VAL A 38 8.33 9.10 -5.03
N ASP A 39 7.56 10.02 -5.62
CA ASP A 39 7.16 11.27 -5.00
C ASP A 39 5.81 11.09 -4.29
N LEU A 40 5.87 11.07 -2.96
CA LEU A 40 4.71 10.90 -2.08
C LEU A 40 3.83 12.16 -2.01
N ASP A 41 4.40 13.35 -2.23
CA ASP A 41 3.64 14.60 -2.19
C ASP A 41 2.74 14.70 -3.43
N THR A 42 3.24 14.28 -4.59
CA THR A 42 2.49 14.34 -5.86
C THR A 42 1.87 13.01 -6.29
N ASN A 43 2.09 11.93 -5.52
CA ASN A 43 1.66 10.56 -5.85
C ASN A 43 2.13 10.11 -7.24
N LYS A 44 3.39 10.43 -7.59
CA LYS A 44 3.99 10.11 -8.88
C LYS A 44 5.13 9.12 -8.73
N ILE A 45 5.19 8.19 -9.66
CA ILE A 45 6.30 7.26 -9.82
C ILE A 45 7.02 7.63 -11.11
N ILE A 46 8.30 7.94 -11.01
CA ILE A 46 9.18 8.26 -12.12
C ILE A 46 10.09 7.07 -12.34
N LYS A 47 9.92 6.43 -13.51
CA LYS A 47 10.73 5.28 -13.91
C LYS A 47 12.09 5.72 -14.45
N PRO A 48 13.13 4.89 -14.30
CA PRO A 48 14.41 5.08 -14.97
C PRO A 48 14.28 4.98 -16.50
N THR A 49 15.22 5.57 -17.25
CA THR A 49 15.15 5.68 -18.72
C THR A 49 15.09 4.33 -19.42
N ASP A 50 15.90 3.38 -18.96
CA ASP A 50 16.06 2.06 -19.59
C ASP A 50 15.33 0.94 -18.82
N ALA A 51 14.45 1.30 -17.89
CA ALA A 51 13.70 0.32 -17.10
C ALA A 51 12.40 -0.09 -17.81
N ASP A 52 12.14 -1.40 -17.78
CA ASP A 52 10.85 -1.97 -18.15
C ASP A 52 9.73 -1.44 -17.24
N ASP A 53 8.51 -1.35 -17.78
CA ASP A 53 7.35 -1.00 -16.98
C ASP A 53 7.07 -2.07 -15.93
N LEU A 54 6.55 -1.65 -14.76
CA LEU A 54 6.16 -2.60 -13.73
C LEU A 54 5.12 -3.57 -14.29
N PRO A 55 5.31 -4.89 -14.15
CA PRO A 55 4.31 -5.85 -14.55
C PRO A 55 3.02 -5.64 -13.73
N PRO A 56 1.85 -5.98 -14.29
CA PRO A 56 0.62 -5.98 -13.52
C PRO A 56 0.74 -7.01 -12.38
N LEU A 57 0.02 -6.74 -11.28
CA LEU A 57 -0.12 -7.74 -10.22
C LEU A 57 -0.69 -9.05 -10.78
N PRO A 58 -0.21 -10.21 -10.30
CA PRO A 58 -0.76 -11.50 -10.70
C PRO A 58 -2.24 -11.63 -10.30
N GLU A 59 -3.01 -12.39 -11.06
CA GLU A 59 -4.42 -12.69 -10.73
C GLU A 59 -4.54 -14.14 -10.23
N PRO A 60 -5.36 -14.41 -9.20
CA PRO A 60 -6.34 -13.51 -8.56
C PRO A 60 -5.82 -12.66 -7.38
N GLU A 61 -4.53 -12.79 -7.02
CA GLU A 61 -3.95 -12.18 -5.81
C GLU A 61 -4.01 -10.64 -5.85
N GLY A 62 -3.74 -10.05 -7.01
CA GLY A 62 -3.76 -8.62 -7.24
C GLY A 62 -5.14 -8.01 -7.05
N SER A 63 -6.19 -8.67 -7.54
CA SER A 63 -7.58 -8.26 -7.29
C SER A 63 -7.94 -8.37 -5.82
N THR A 64 -7.52 -9.46 -5.17
CA THR A 64 -7.74 -9.70 -3.74
C THR A 64 -7.10 -8.60 -2.89
N LEU A 65 -5.82 -8.31 -3.13
CA LEU A 65 -5.07 -7.25 -2.46
C LEU A 65 -5.71 -5.87 -2.64
N LYS A 66 -6.08 -5.51 -3.88
CA LYS A 66 -6.76 -4.23 -4.17
C LYS A 66 -8.08 -4.10 -3.42
N ASN A 67 -8.86 -5.17 -3.36
CA ASN A 67 -10.14 -5.16 -2.65
C ASN A 67 -9.95 -5.00 -1.14
N HIS A 68 -8.98 -5.69 -0.56
CA HIS A 68 -8.65 -5.54 0.87
C HIS A 68 -8.20 -4.12 1.19
N PHE A 69 -7.28 -3.55 0.41
CA PHE A 69 -6.81 -2.19 0.63
C PHE A 69 -7.94 -1.16 0.55
N LYS A 70 -8.86 -1.31 -0.42
CA LYS A 70 -10.05 -0.45 -0.52
C LYS A 70 -10.97 -0.55 0.70
N GLN A 71 -11.16 -1.75 1.24
CA GLN A 71 -11.97 -1.96 2.45
C GLN A 71 -11.33 -1.31 3.68
N ILE A 72 -10.02 -1.52 3.87
CA ILE A 72 -9.23 -0.95 4.97
C ILE A 72 -9.25 0.59 4.91
N LEU A 73 -9.05 1.18 3.73
CA LEU A 73 -9.12 2.63 3.52
C LEU A 73 -10.53 3.18 3.78
N ALA A 74 -11.58 2.46 3.37
CA ALA A 74 -12.95 2.84 3.67
C ALA A 74 -13.18 2.88 5.20
N SER A 75 -12.67 1.88 5.94
CA SER A 75 -12.76 1.84 7.39
C SER A 75 -12.06 3.01 8.09
N MET A 76 -10.93 3.52 7.56
CA MET A 76 -10.29 4.75 8.09
C MET A 76 -11.16 6.01 7.95
N SER A 77 -11.98 6.08 6.90
CA SER A 77 -12.78 7.27 6.58
C SER A 77 -14.15 7.32 7.28
N ILE A 78 -14.57 6.24 7.97
CA ILE A 78 -15.86 6.17 8.64
C ILE A 78 -15.76 6.79 10.03
N THR A 79 -15.98 8.11 10.10
CA THR A 79 -16.29 8.82 11.35
C THR A 79 -17.79 8.81 11.69
N ASN A 80 -18.64 8.22 10.82
CA ASN A 80 -20.10 8.19 11.00
C ASN A 80 -20.63 6.76 11.28
N PRO A 81 -21.18 6.48 12.48
CA PRO A 81 -21.68 5.15 12.86
C PRO A 81 -22.84 4.63 11.99
N ALA A 82 -23.56 5.51 11.27
CA ALA A 82 -24.64 5.11 10.37
C ALA A 82 -24.16 4.34 9.11
N GLN A 83 -22.90 4.49 8.68
CA GLN A 83 -22.36 3.75 7.53
C GLN A 83 -21.78 2.38 7.91
N GLN A 84 -21.49 2.17 9.20
CA GLN A 84 -20.99 0.90 9.74
C GLN A 84 -21.96 -0.25 9.53
N LEU A 85 -23.28 0.01 9.66
CA LEU A 85 -24.35 -0.96 9.39
C LEU A 85 -24.44 -1.33 7.90
N ARG A 86 -24.10 -0.41 6.99
CA ARG A 86 -24.19 -0.66 5.55
C ARG A 86 -23.05 -1.53 5.05
N MET A 87 -21.84 -1.40 5.60
CA MET A 87 -20.69 -2.20 5.16
C MET A 87 -20.72 -3.63 5.71
N GLN A 88 -21.24 -3.85 6.93
CA GLN A 88 -21.55 -5.20 7.44
C GLN A 88 -22.55 -5.96 6.54
N SER A 89 -23.47 -5.24 5.89
CA SER A 89 -24.41 -5.85 4.95
C SER A 89 -23.78 -6.25 3.62
N ILE A 90 -22.65 -5.64 3.22
CA ILE A 90 -21.97 -5.96 1.95
C ILE A 90 -21.07 -7.19 2.11
N SER A 91 -20.41 -7.38 3.26
CA SER A 91 -19.69 -8.63 3.56
C SER A 91 -20.61 -9.85 3.74
N ASN A 92 -21.90 -9.63 4.06
CA ASN A 92 -22.86 -10.72 4.25
C ASN A 92 -23.56 -11.22 2.97
N ASN A 93 -23.38 -10.57 1.82
CA ASN A 93 -24.16 -10.91 0.61
C ASN A 93 -23.54 -11.98 -0.31
N ASN A 94 -22.39 -12.57 0.05
CA ASN A 94 -21.82 -13.72 -0.67
C ASN A 94 -22.04 -15.09 0.00
N CYS A 95 -22.85 -15.18 1.06
CA CYS A 95 -23.15 -16.46 1.73
C CYS A 95 -24.65 -16.74 1.81
N ASN A 96 -25.33 -16.81 0.67
CA ASN A 96 -26.62 -17.49 0.58
C ASN A 96 -26.42 -18.95 0.14
N ASN A 97 -26.01 -19.78 1.09
CA ASN A 97 -26.53 -21.14 1.34
C ASN A 97 -25.53 -21.92 2.21
N GLN A 98 -25.76 -21.96 3.51
CA GLN A 98 -25.76 -23.21 4.30
C GLN A 98 -26.17 -22.93 5.75
N LYS A 99 -27.18 -23.67 6.20
CA LYS A 99 -27.55 -23.83 7.60
C LYS A 99 -26.38 -24.44 8.39
N GLN A 100 -26.25 -24.02 9.65
CA GLN A 100 -25.54 -24.70 10.75
C GLN A 100 -24.03 -24.86 10.63
N SER A 101 -23.30 -23.99 11.32
CA SER A 101 -22.38 -24.34 12.43
C SER A 101 -21.77 -23.05 12.97
N ASN A 102 -21.74 -22.88 14.30
CA ASN A 102 -20.95 -21.84 14.99
C ASN A 102 -19.45 -22.12 14.81
N ARG A 103 -18.98 -22.17 13.57
CA ARG A 103 -17.56 -22.06 13.26
C ARG A 103 -17.36 -20.57 13.07
N ILE A 104 -16.76 -19.91 14.07
CA ILE A 104 -16.05 -18.66 13.82
C ILE A 104 -15.01 -19.05 12.77
N VAL A 105 -15.35 -18.88 11.49
CA VAL A 105 -14.37 -18.91 10.42
C VAL A 105 -13.47 -17.74 10.79
N PHE A 106 -12.29 -18.06 11.31
CA PHE A 106 -11.28 -17.06 11.58
C PHE A 106 -10.93 -16.48 10.22
N ASP A 107 -11.59 -15.39 9.85
CA ASP A 107 -11.18 -14.54 8.77
C ASP A 107 -9.98 -13.75 9.33
N PRO A 108 -8.74 -14.07 8.92
CA PRO A 108 -7.55 -13.37 9.40
C PRO A 108 -7.56 -11.90 9.01
N LEU A 109 -8.58 -11.42 8.30
CA LEU A 109 -8.76 -10.08 7.76
C LEU A 109 -9.96 -9.33 8.37
N SER A 110 -10.72 -9.96 9.27
CA SER A 110 -11.77 -9.30 10.05
C SER A 110 -11.15 -8.51 11.20
N TYR A 111 -10.46 -7.43 10.86
CA TYR A 111 -9.88 -6.47 11.81
C TYR A 111 -10.95 -5.49 12.30
N GLY A 112 -10.78 -4.99 13.53
CA GLY A 112 -11.59 -3.89 14.04
C GLY A 112 -11.48 -2.64 13.16
N ASN A 113 -12.41 -1.70 13.34
CA ASN A 113 -12.38 -0.41 12.64
C ASN A 113 -11.52 0.65 13.34
N ASP A 114 -10.90 0.32 14.48
CA ASP A 114 -9.94 1.18 15.16
C ASP A 114 -8.63 1.30 14.38
N VAL A 115 -7.91 2.40 14.61
CA VAL A 115 -6.66 2.74 13.90
C VAL A 115 -5.63 1.61 13.99
N ASP A 116 -5.48 0.99 15.17
CA ASP A 116 -4.53 -0.09 15.40
C ASP A 116 -4.88 -1.34 14.57
N SER A 117 -6.16 -1.70 14.54
CA SER A 117 -6.65 -2.82 13.73
C SER A 117 -6.47 -2.60 12.23
N VAL A 118 -6.72 -1.38 11.74
CA VAL A 118 -6.52 -1.01 10.34
C VAL A 118 -5.03 -1.03 9.96
N ASP A 119 -4.15 -0.52 10.83
CA ASP A 119 -2.70 -0.57 10.62
C ASP A 119 -2.18 -2.01 10.54
N ILE A 120 -2.68 -2.89 11.42
CA ILE A 120 -2.34 -4.32 11.39
C ILE A 120 -2.87 -4.96 10.09
N ALA A 121 -4.12 -4.69 9.72
CA ALA A 121 -4.74 -5.20 8.51
C ALA A 121 -3.96 -4.82 7.25
N ALA A 122 -3.57 -3.54 7.13
CA ALA A 122 -2.81 -3.04 5.99
C ALA A 122 -1.44 -3.72 5.90
N ARG A 123 -0.79 -3.93 7.05
CA ARG A 123 0.55 -4.54 7.12
C ARG A 123 0.55 -6.04 6.85
N ILE A 124 -0.55 -6.74 7.15
CA ILE A 124 -0.72 -8.18 6.87
C ILE A 124 -1.19 -8.43 5.44
N ALA A 125 -1.87 -7.45 4.82
CA ALA A 125 -2.25 -7.53 3.42
C ALA A 125 -1.03 -7.37 2.48
N MET A 126 0.03 -6.68 2.91
CA MET A 126 1.28 -6.47 2.17
C MET A 126 2.30 -7.59 2.41
#